data_AF-A0A2A2QWZ4-F1
#
_entry.id   AF-A0A2A2QWZ4-F1
#
_cell.length_a   1.000
_cell.length_b   1.000
_cell.length_c   1.000
_cell.angle_alpha   90.00
_cell.angle_beta   90.00
_cell.angle_gamma   90.00
#
_symmetry.space_group_name_H-M   'P 1'
#
loop_
_entity.id
_entity.type
_entity.pdbx_description
1 polymer ?
#
loop_
_entity_poly.entity_id
_entity_poly.type
_entity_poly.pdbx_seq_one_letter_code
_entity_poly.pdbx_strand_id
1 'polypeptide(L)'
;MKPEDPFDRTPRLKGQFLWSQFAGAKKAGASMIYVAVFDEVDEGTAIFQCTNDPPVGDNLFVTCDGLPSDHYLWLTGKGGRLLRGECPMRDPVPMRPEPAKNG
;
A
#
# COMPACT_ATOMS: atom_id res chain seq x y z
N MET A 1 -4.58 -2.80 -20.80
CA MET A 1 -4.58 -1.33 -20.75
C MET A 1 -4.88 -0.80 -22.13
N LYS A 2 -5.73 0.22 -22.22
CA LYS A 2 -5.92 0.96 -23.47
C LYS A 2 -4.93 2.12 -23.52
N PRO A 3 -4.45 2.54 -24.71
CA PRO A 3 -3.53 3.67 -24.83
C PRO A 3 -4.03 4.97 -24.17
N GLU A 4 -5.35 5.14 -24.09
CA GLU A 4 -6.02 6.29 -23.49
C GLU A 4 -6.25 6.19 -21.96
N ASP A 5 -5.95 5.06 -21.33
CA ASP A 5 -6.06 4.95 -19.86
C ASP A 5 -5.08 5.95 -19.20
N PRO A 6 -5.51 6.71 -18.18
CA PRO A 6 -4.62 7.62 -17.48
C PRO A 6 -3.49 6.84 -16.80
N PHE A 7 -2.28 7.41 -16.79
CA PHE A 7 -1.19 6.92 -15.97
C PHE A 7 -1.62 6.87 -14.50
N ASP A 8 -1.25 5.80 -13.79
CA ASP A 8 -1.67 5.55 -12.40
C ASP A 8 -3.20 5.65 -12.21
N ARG A 9 -3.95 4.87 -13.01
CA ARG A 9 -5.41 4.86 -13.04
C ARG A 9 -6.08 4.69 -11.67
N THR A 10 -5.44 3.95 -10.77
CA THR A 10 -5.92 3.73 -9.39
C THR A 10 -4.82 4.11 -8.41
N PRO A 11 -4.70 5.40 -8.06
CA PRO A 11 -3.62 5.86 -7.21
C PRO A 11 -3.69 5.23 -5.83
N ARG A 12 -2.53 4.86 -5.28
CA ARG A 12 -2.46 4.21 -3.95
C ARG A 12 -2.72 5.17 -2.80
N LEU A 13 -2.69 6.47 -3.06
CA LEU A 13 -2.95 7.55 -2.10
C LEU A 13 -2.12 7.37 -0.82
N LYS A 14 -0.81 7.10 -0.96
CA LYS A 14 0.11 6.87 0.17
C LYS A 14 -0.35 5.77 1.15
N GLY A 15 -1.15 4.81 0.67
CA GLY A 15 -1.70 3.71 1.46
C GLY A 15 -3.12 3.93 1.97
N GLN A 16 -3.74 5.09 1.76
CA GLN A 16 -5.14 5.32 2.15
C GLN A 16 -6.09 4.36 1.43
N PHE A 17 -5.82 4.08 0.15
CA PHE A 17 -6.61 3.14 -0.64
C PHE A 17 -6.62 1.75 0.01
N LEU A 18 -5.45 1.15 0.26
CA LEU A 18 -5.32 -0.16 0.89
C LEU A 18 -5.92 -0.20 2.30
N TRP A 19 -5.70 0.84 3.11
CA TRP A 19 -6.26 0.90 4.46
C TRP A 19 -7.79 0.95 4.48
N SER A 20 -8.40 1.65 3.52
CA SER A 20 -9.86 1.70 3.38
C SER A 20 -10.44 0.28 3.16
N GLN A 21 -9.73 -0.58 2.43
CA GLN A 21 -10.13 -1.96 2.19
C GLN A 21 -10.03 -2.79 3.49
N PHE A 22 -8.95 -2.65 4.26
CA PHE A 22 -8.83 -3.30 5.57
C PHE A 22 -9.93 -2.86 6.54
N ALA A 23 -10.18 -1.56 6.64
CA ALA A 23 -11.22 -1.01 7.51
C ALA A 23 -12.63 -1.45 7.06
N GLY A 24 -12.90 -1.43 5.76
CA GLY A 24 -14.15 -1.90 5.17
C GLY A 24 -14.40 -3.37 5.47
N ALA A 25 -13.40 -4.23 5.23
CA ALA A 25 -13.50 -5.66 5.52
C ALA A 25 -13.70 -5.94 7.03
N LYS A 26 -13.01 -5.21 7.92
CA LYS A 26 -13.23 -5.33 9.37
C LYS A 26 -14.65 -4.91 9.76
N LYS A 27 -15.15 -3.79 9.23
CA LYS A 27 -16.54 -3.32 9.45
C LYS A 27 -17.58 -4.33 8.96
N ALA A 28 -17.28 -5.02 7.86
CA ALA A 28 -18.11 -6.09 7.32
C ALA A 28 -18.06 -7.41 8.11
N GLY A 29 -17.25 -7.48 9.19
CA GLY A 29 -17.15 -8.67 10.03
C GLY A 29 -16.17 -9.73 9.50
N ALA A 30 -15.29 -9.40 8.57
CA ALA A 30 -14.29 -10.33 8.08
C ALA A 30 -13.36 -10.81 9.20
N SER A 31 -13.13 -12.12 9.26
CA SER A 31 -12.15 -12.76 10.15
C SER A 31 -10.80 -13.01 9.47
N MET A 32 -10.76 -12.93 8.14
CA MET A 32 -9.58 -13.16 7.30
C MET A 32 -9.62 -12.23 6.09
N ILE A 33 -8.44 -11.76 5.65
CA ILE A 33 -8.26 -10.99 4.42
C ILE A 33 -7.10 -11.60 3.64
N TYR A 34 -7.32 -11.83 2.35
CA TYR A 34 -6.28 -12.12 1.39
C TYR A 34 -5.87 -10.82 0.69
N VAL A 35 -4.57 -10.54 0.62
CA VAL A 35 -4.03 -9.38 -0.09
C VAL A 35 -3.57 -9.84 -1.46
N ALA A 36 -4.19 -9.31 -2.51
CA ALA A 36 -3.91 -9.67 -3.90
C ALA A 36 -3.08 -8.55 -4.56
N VAL A 37 -1.76 -8.68 -4.73
CA VAL A 37 -0.87 -9.80 -4.32
C VAL A 37 0.50 -9.27 -3.86
N PHE A 38 1.43 -10.18 -3.58
CA PHE A 38 2.78 -9.80 -3.16
C PHE A 38 3.58 -9.09 -4.26
N ASP A 39 3.56 -9.60 -5.50
CA ASP A 39 4.58 -9.34 -6.52
C ASP A 39 4.06 -8.99 -7.93
N GLU A 40 2.74 -8.86 -8.14
CA GLU A 40 2.18 -8.49 -9.44
C GLU A 40 2.42 -7.01 -9.76
N VAL A 41 3.63 -6.71 -10.24
CA VAL A 41 4.10 -5.38 -10.64
C VAL A 41 3.34 -4.89 -11.88
N ASP A 42 3.13 -5.78 -12.84
CA ASP A 42 2.53 -5.44 -14.14
C ASP A 42 1.06 -4.99 -14.01
N GLU A 43 0.36 -5.46 -12.97
CA GLU A 43 -1.01 -5.02 -12.63
C GLU A 43 -1.05 -3.87 -11.61
N GLY A 44 0.10 -3.47 -11.06
CA GLY A 44 0.19 -2.41 -10.06
C GLY A 44 -0.36 -2.80 -8.69
N THR A 45 -0.51 -4.10 -8.38
CA THR A 45 -1.10 -4.58 -7.10
C THR A 45 -0.07 -5.08 -6.09
N ALA A 46 1.18 -5.26 -6.51
CA ALA A 46 2.32 -5.63 -5.67
C ALA A 46 2.42 -4.85 -4.33
N ILE A 47 2.59 -5.56 -3.21
CA ILE A 47 2.93 -4.99 -1.89
C ILE A 47 4.40 -5.12 -1.51
N PHE A 48 5.21 -5.86 -2.27
CA PHE A 48 6.66 -5.99 -2.03
C PHE A 48 7.40 -4.65 -2.20
N GLN A 49 8.67 -4.65 -1.81
CA GLN A 49 9.50 -3.45 -1.80
C GLN A 49 9.75 -2.90 -3.21
N CYS A 50 9.34 -1.65 -3.45
CA CYS A 50 9.61 -0.92 -4.69
C CYS A 50 10.51 0.30 -4.43
N THR A 51 11.30 0.68 -5.44
CA THR A 51 12.19 1.86 -5.38
C THR A 51 11.43 3.15 -5.73
N ASN A 52 11.84 4.27 -5.13
CA ASN A 52 11.45 5.61 -5.58
C ASN A 52 12.41 6.17 -6.64
N ASP A 53 13.47 5.45 -6.97
CA ASP A 53 14.47 5.81 -7.97
C ASP A 53 14.51 4.73 -9.08
N PRO A 54 13.46 4.65 -9.93
CA PRO A 54 13.42 3.72 -11.05
C PRO A 54 14.32 4.20 -12.21
N PRO A 55 14.68 3.31 -13.16
CA PRO A 55 15.42 3.71 -14.35
C PRO A 55 14.74 4.85 -15.11
N VAL A 56 15.53 5.85 -15.52
CA VAL A 56 15.07 6.95 -16.37
C VAL A 56 15.04 6.52 -17.84
N GLY A 57 14.00 6.90 -18.57
CA GLY A 57 13.84 6.56 -19.99
C GLY A 57 12.44 6.92 -20.52
N ASP A 58 12.09 6.38 -21.68
CA ASP A 58 10.79 6.64 -22.34
C ASP A 58 9.59 6.06 -21.59
N ASN A 59 9.82 5.06 -20.73
CA ASN A 59 8.80 4.44 -19.90
C ASN A 59 8.68 5.14 -18.54
N LEU A 60 7.44 5.42 -18.12
CA LEU A 60 7.13 5.97 -16.80
C LEU A 60 6.90 4.83 -15.80
N PHE A 61 7.39 5.01 -14.57
CA PHE A 61 7.20 4.07 -13.47
C PHE A 61 6.41 4.74 -12.34
N VAL A 62 5.46 4.00 -11.76
CA VAL A 62 4.83 4.39 -10.49
C VAL A 62 5.80 4.09 -9.36
N THR A 63 5.90 4.99 -8.39
CA THR A 63 6.80 4.87 -7.23
C THR A 63 5.99 4.74 -5.93
N CYS A 64 6.67 4.68 -4.78
CA CYS A 64 6.04 4.64 -3.46
C CYS A 64 5.65 6.04 -2.94
N ASP A 65 5.46 7.05 -3.79
CA ASP A 65 5.13 8.43 -3.38
C ASP A 65 6.16 9.06 -2.41
N GLY A 66 7.43 8.65 -2.49
CA GLY A 66 8.48 9.06 -1.57
C GLY A 66 8.45 8.37 -0.20
N LEU A 67 7.54 7.40 0.00
CA LEU A 67 7.48 6.58 1.21
C LEU A 67 8.60 5.53 1.21
N PRO A 68 8.95 4.97 2.39
CA PRO A 68 9.94 3.89 2.43
C PRO A 68 9.49 2.68 1.59
N SER A 69 10.45 1.97 1.00
CA SER A 69 10.18 0.91 0.01
C SER A 69 9.26 -0.20 0.54
N ASP A 70 9.34 -0.51 1.84
CA ASP A 70 8.54 -1.52 2.53
C ASP A 70 7.19 -1.01 3.07
N HIS A 71 6.76 0.21 2.69
CA HIS A 71 5.54 0.83 3.24
C HIS A 71 4.29 -0.05 3.12
N TYR A 72 4.09 -0.71 1.97
CA TYR A 72 2.93 -1.56 1.74
C TYR A 72 3.01 -2.90 2.48
N LEU A 73 4.22 -3.44 2.72
CA LEU A 73 4.43 -4.57 3.63
C LEU A 73 4.09 -4.20 5.07
N TRP A 74 4.62 -3.05 5.53
CA TRP A 74 4.33 -2.53 6.86
C TRP A 74 2.82 -2.30 7.06
N LEU A 75 2.17 -1.66 6.10
CA LEU A 75 0.74 -1.35 6.17
C LEU A 75 -0.11 -2.62 6.17
N THR A 76 0.28 -3.64 5.39
CA THR A 76 -0.35 -4.96 5.41
C THR A 76 -0.25 -5.61 6.78
N GLY A 77 0.91 -5.52 7.44
CA GLY A 77 1.09 -5.95 8.82
C GLY A 77 0.13 -5.23 9.78
N LYS A 78 -0.07 -3.92 9.62
CA LYS A 78 -1.05 -3.14 10.41
C LYS A 78 -2.49 -3.59 10.15
N GLY A 79 -2.85 -3.90 8.90
CA GLY A 79 -4.15 -4.46 8.54
C GLY A 79 -4.42 -5.79 9.25
N GLY A 80 -3.42 -6.68 9.33
CA GLY A 80 -3.53 -7.93 10.09
C GLY A 80 -3.77 -7.71 11.59
N ARG A 81 -3.09 -6.72 12.19
CA ARG A 81 -3.31 -6.34 13.61
C ARG A 81 -4.71 -5.79 13.85
N LEU A 82 -5.23 -4.98 12.91
CA LEU A 82 -6.60 -4.46 12.95
C LEU A 82 -7.62 -5.60 12.93
N LEU A 83 -7.45 -6.59 12.04
CA LEU A 83 -8.33 -7.76 11.98
C LEU A 83 -8.38 -8.51 13.32
N ARG A 84 -7.23 -8.74 13.94
CA ARG A 84 -7.11 -9.42 15.24
C ARG A 84 -7.53 -8.56 16.44
N GLY A 85 -7.91 -7.30 16.23
CA GLY A 85 -8.33 -6.40 17.30
C GLY A 85 -7.19 -5.89 18.19
N GLU A 86 -5.93 -6.01 17.73
CA GLU A 86 -4.75 -5.58 18.48
C GLU A 86 -4.49 -4.06 18.39
N CYS A 87 -5.21 -3.37 17.52
CA CYS A 87 -5.18 -1.92 17.43
C CYS A 87 -6.56 -1.35 17.06
N PRO A 88 -6.88 -0.13 17.51
CA PRO A 88 -8.13 0.52 17.13
C PRO A 88 -8.17 0.77 15.63
N MET A 89 -9.37 0.67 15.06
CA MET A 89 -9.64 1.16 13.71
C MET A 89 -9.50 2.68 13.72
N ARG A 90 -8.41 3.19 13.17
CA ARG A 90 -8.16 4.63 13.03
C ARG A 90 -8.53 5.08 11.62
N ASP A 91 -9.15 6.24 11.55
CA ASP A 91 -9.36 7.02 10.34
C ASP A 91 -8.85 8.44 10.67
N PRO A 92 -7.76 8.94 10.06
CA PRO A 92 -7.09 8.45 8.84
C PRO A 92 -6.08 7.29 9.07
N VAL A 93 -5.44 6.85 7.96
CA VAL A 93 -4.35 5.86 7.90
C VAL A 93 -3.39 5.95 9.09
N PRO A 94 -2.91 4.83 9.66
CA PRO A 94 -1.88 4.86 10.67
C PRO A 94 -0.67 5.63 10.14
N MET A 95 -0.26 6.68 10.85
CA MET A 95 0.96 7.40 10.51
C MET A 95 2.15 6.47 10.76
N ARG A 96 2.96 6.23 9.73
CA ARG A 96 4.22 5.52 9.89
C ARG A 96 5.18 6.44 10.66
N PRO A 97 5.73 6.01 11.81
CA PRO A 97 6.82 6.75 12.42
C PRO A 97 7.96 6.87 11.42
N GLU A 98 8.56 8.06 11.31
CA GLU A 98 9.82 8.23 10.58
C GLU A 98 10.79 7.12 11.02
N PRO A 99 11.50 6.46 10.10
CA PRO A 99 12.56 5.55 10.50
C PRO A 99 13.51 6.31 11.43
N ALA A 100 13.87 5.69 12.56
CA ALA A 100 14.82 6.30 13.47
C ALA A 100 16.06 6.71 12.67
N LYS A 101 16.42 8.00 12.74
CA LYS A 101 17.70 8.46 12.20
C LYS A 101 18.78 7.77 13.02
N ASN A 102 19.29 6.65 12.52
CA ASN A 102 20.52 6.08 13.04
C ASN A 102 21.61 7.12 12.72
N GLY A 103 22.12 7.77 13.77
CA GLY A 103 23.26 8.67 13.70
C GLY A 103 24.56 7.93 13.51
#